data_AF-A0A3A9ECE8-F1
#
_entry.id   AF-A0A3A9ECE8-F1
#
_cell.length_a   1.000
_cell.length_b   1.000
_cell.length_c   1.000
_cell.angle_alpha   90.00
_cell.angle_beta   90.00
_cell.angle_gamma   90.00
#
_symmetry.space_group_name_H-M   'P 1'
#
loop_
_entity.id
_entity.type
_entity.pdbx_description
1 polymer ?
#
loop_
_entity_poly.entity_id
_entity_poly.type
_entity_poly.pdbx_seq_one_letter_code
_entity_poly.pdbx_strand_id
1 'polypeptide(L)'
;GAILVILGKDYLVSAEFMSESESFVFYIIKVCMNFAVYLAILQLGVRTFVTELTASFQGIANKLLPGSIPGVDCAVSYGFGSPNAVPIGFLSGAVGQFLAIGILILAKSPVLVIAGFVPVFFDNATIAVYANNKGGLKAAIILPFISGLCQVFGSAFIAYWVGMASYGGYLGMWDWAVVWPAMTVVMKYLGYIGIAIVVVALLAIPQIQYRKEKEGYFLMTEDYEAYKQYKGKK
;
A
#
# COMPACT_ATOMS: atom_id res chain seq x y z
N GLY A 1 -1.19 -20.22 6.68
CA GLY A 1 -2.04 -21.28 7.24
C GLY A 1 -3.03 -21.78 6.22
N ALA A 2 -4.25 -21.22 6.19
CA ALA A 2 -5.35 -21.68 5.36
C ALA A 2 -5.01 -21.87 3.87
N ILE A 3 -4.25 -20.95 3.27
CA ILE A 3 -3.82 -21.05 1.86
C ILE A 3 -3.03 -22.33 1.59
N LEU A 4 -2.08 -22.69 2.47
CA LEU A 4 -1.26 -23.90 2.32
C LEU A 4 -2.10 -25.18 2.45
N VAL A 5 -3.15 -25.13 3.28
CA VAL A 5 -4.09 -26.25 3.41
C VAL A 5 -4.91 -26.42 2.13
N ILE A 6 -5.36 -25.33 1.52
CA ILE A 6 -6.11 -25.35 0.25
C ILE A 6 -5.25 -25.84 -0.90
N LEU A 7 -3.98 -25.41 -0.97
CA LEU A 7 -3.03 -25.90 -1.97
C LEU A 7 -2.75 -27.40 -1.80
N GLY A 8 -2.66 -27.88 -0.56
CA GLY A 8 -2.45 -29.28 -0.24
C GLY A 8 -0.99 -29.72 -0.35
N LYS A 9 -0.67 -30.86 0.27
CA LYS A 9 0.69 -31.41 0.32
C LYS A 9 1.21 -31.74 -1.08
N ASP A 10 0.40 -32.40 -1.91
CA ASP A 10 0.80 -32.89 -3.23
C ASP A 10 1.24 -31.75 -4.15
N TYR A 11 0.54 -30.62 -4.12
CA TYR A 11 0.94 -29.42 -4.86
C TYR A 11 2.26 -28.85 -4.33
N LEU A 12 2.41 -28.71 -3.01
CA LEU A 12 3.62 -28.13 -2.43
C LEU A 12 4.86 -28.99 -2.68
N VAL A 13 4.70 -30.30 -2.72
CA VAL A 13 5.78 -31.24 -3.08
C VAL A 13 6.12 -31.14 -4.55
N SER A 14 5.11 -31.23 -5.42
CA SER A 14 5.34 -31.17 -6.89
C SER A 14 5.88 -29.82 -7.37
N ALA A 15 5.56 -28.73 -6.67
CA ALA A 15 6.11 -27.41 -6.92
C ALA A 15 7.42 -27.13 -6.15
N GLU A 16 8.03 -28.15 -5.55
CA GLU A 16 9.32 -28.10 -4.85
C GLU A 16 9.37 -27.12 -3.65
N PHE A 17 8.23 -26.74 -3.11
CA PHE A 17 8.14 -25.91 -1.90
C PHE A 17 8.37 -26.70 -0.60
N MET A 18 8.13 -28.02 -0.63
CA MET A 18 8.21 -28.96 0.49
C MET A 18 8.82 -30.28 0.01
N SER A 19 9.63 -30.96 0.82
CA SER A 19 10.06 -32.32 0.50
C SER A 19 8.98 -33.36 0.87
N GLU A 20 8.94 -34.49 0.16
CA GLU A 20 8.00 -35.59 0.45
C GLU A 20 8.08 -36.09 1.90
N SER A 21 9.29 -36.11 2.45
CA SER A 21 9.62 -36.56 3.79
C SER A 21 9.29 -35.54 4.90
N GLU A 22 9.05 -34.27 4.56
CA GLU A 22 8.71 -33.24 5.55
C GLU A 22 7.25 -33.41 6.02
N SER A 23 7.04 -33.15 7.31
CA SER A 23 5.69 -33.18 7.88
C SER A 23 4.90 -31.96 7.45
N PHE A 24 3.73 -32.19 6.84
CA PHE A 24 2.87 -31.13 6.32
C PHE A 24 2.44 -30.13 7.40
N VAL A 25 2.08 -30.62 8.59
CA VAL A 25 1.67 -29.77 9.71
C VAL A 25 2.82 -28.88 10.18
N PHE A 26 4.01 -29.46 10.39
CA PHE A 26 5.16 -28.70 10.86
C PHE A 26 5.64 -27.67 9.84
N TYR A 27 5.55 -27.98 8.55
CA TYR A 27 5.84 -27.01 7.50
C TYR A 27 4.85 -25.83 7.51
N ILE A 28 3.54 -26.08 7.64
CA ILE A 28 2.56 -25.00 7.74
C ILE A 28 2.88 -24.09 8.92
N ILE A 29 3.21 -24.67 10.08
CA ILE A 29 3.60 -23.92 11.28
C ILE A 29 4.86 -23.11 10.99
N LYS A 30 5.90 -23.73 10.43
CA LYS A 30 7.17 -23.09 10.06
C LYS A 30 6.97 -21.90 9.13
N VAL A 31 6.17 -22.04 8.07
CA VAL A 31 5.88 -20.93 7.13
C VAL A 31 5.14 -19.80 7.83
N CYS A 32 4.16 -20.09 8.69
CA CYS A 32 3.45 -19.05 9.45
C CYS A 32 4.37 -18.34 10.45
N MET A 33 5.26 -19.08 11.13
CA MET A 33 6.24 -18.50 12.06
C MET A 33 7.27 -17.64 11.33
N ASN A 34 7.75 -18.08 10.16
CA ASN A 34 8.68 -17.30 9.34
C ASN A 34 8.07 -15.94 8.95
N PHE A 35 6.78 -15.89 8.60
CA PHE A 35 6.10 -14.63 8.34
C PHE A 35 6.15 -13.67 9.54
N ALA A 36 5.88 -14.17 10.74
CA ALA A 36 5.97 -13.38 11.97
C ALA A 36 7.40 -12.90 12.25
N VAL A 37 8.40 -13.78 12.05
CA VAL A 37 9.83 -13.44 12.21
C VAL A 37 10.23 -12.34 11.22
N TYR A 38 9.88 -12.47 9.94
CA TYR A 38 10.20 -11.45 8.94
C TYR A 38 9.50 -10.12 9.21
N LEU A 39 8.26 -10.14 9.70
CA LEU A 39 7.56 -8.92 10.10
C LEU A 39 8.25 -8.24 11.29
N ALA A 40 8.71 -9.01 12.29
CA ALA A 40 9.45 -8.47 13.42
C ALA A 40 10.81 -7.86 12.99
N ILE A 41 11.54 -8.55 12.10
CA ILE A 41 12.79 -8.06 11.51
C ILE A 41 12.52 -6.73 10.76
N LEU A 42 11.46 -6.69 9.95
CA LEU A 42 11.07 -5.48 9.22
C LEU A 42 10.77 -4.32 10.17
N GLN A 43 9.96 -4.53 11.21
CA GLN A 43 9.61 -3.49 12.17
C GLN A 43 10.82 -2.97 12.94
N LEU A 44 11.74 -3.85 13.35
CA LEU A 44 12.96 -3.47 14.04
C LEU A 44 13.89 -2.67 13.11
N GLY A 45 14.13 -3.18 11.91
CA GLY A 45 15.00 -2.52 10.91
C GLY A 45 14.48 -1.14 10.52
N VAL A 46 13.16 -1.01 10.33
CA VAL A 46 12.51 0.27 10.04
C VAL A 46 12.74 1.29 11.15
N ARG A 47 12.58 0.92 12.42
CA ARG A 47 12.77 1.85 13.55
C ARG A 47 14.20 2.35 13.63
N THR A 48 15.18 1.46 13.44
CA THR A 48 16.60 1.84 13.39
C THR A 48 16.86 2.78 12.22
N PHE A 49 16.40 2.42 11.01
CA PHE A 49 16.57 3.22 9.81
C PHE A 49 16.00 4.63 9.93
N VAL A 50 14.76 4.77 10.42
CA VAL A 50 14.07 6.07 10.54
C VAL A 50 14.77 6.99 11.54
N THR A 51 15.31 6.42 12.63
CA THR A 51 16.05 7.18 13.63
C THR A 51 17.30 7.84 13.02
N GLU A 52 18.10 7.04 12.30
CA GLU A 52 19.31 7.54 11.62
C GLU A 52 18.99 8.48 10.46
N LEU A 53 17.91 8.19 9.71
CA LEU A 53 17.48 9.04 8.61
C LEU A 53 17.02 10.42 9.11
N THR A 54 16.28 10.45 10.22
CA THR A 54 15.82 11.71 10.82
C THR A 54 17.01 12.57 11.26
N ALA A 55 18.00 11.96 11.94
CA ALA A 55 19.20 12.67 12.37
C ALA A 55 20.03 13.19 11.19
N SER A 56 20.23 12.38 10.15
CA SER A 56 21.00 12.79 8.97
C SER A 56 20.28 13.85 8.12
N PHE A 57 18.96 13.79 8.00
CA PHE A 57 18.19 14.80 7.24
C PHE A 57 18.12 16.16 7.91
N GLN A 58 18.30 16.26 9.24
CA GLN A 58 18.38 17.57 9.91
C GLN A 58 19.52 18.42 9.33
N GLY A 59 20.67 17.83 8.99
CA GLY A 59 21.77 18.56 8.35
C GLY A 59 21.42 19.11 6.96
N ILE A 60 20.70 18.31 6.16
CA ILE A 60 20.24 18.71 4.82
C ILE A 60 19.16 19.79 4.93
N ALA A 61 18.19 19.62 5.82
CA ALA A 61 17.12 20.57 6.05
C ALA A 61 17.69 21.93 6.50
N ASN A 62 18.63 21.94 7.45
CA ASN A 62 19.19 23.18 7.98
C ASN A 62 20.08 23.96 7.00
N LYS A 63 20.73 23.29 6.05
CA LYS A 63 21.77 23.91 5.20
C LYS A 63 21.40 24.02 3.72
N LEU A 64 20.69 23.04 3.17
CA LEU A 64 20.45 22.94 1.73
C LEU A 64 18.98 23.17 1.36
N LEU A 65 18.04 22.56 2.10
CA LEU A 65 16.61 22.60 1.80
C LEU A 65 15.78 22.87 3.06
N PRO A 66 15.71 24.14 3.53
CA PRO A 66 14.93 24.53 4.70
C PRO A 66 13.47 24.06 4.62
N GLY A 67 12.98 23.43 5.69
CA GLY A 67 11.62 22.91 5.78
C GLY A 67 11.33 21.67 4.95
N SER A 68 12.34 21.03 4.35
CA SER A 68 12.16 19.76 3.63
C SER A 68 12.05 18.56 4.58
N ILE A 69 11.28 17.56 4.16
CA ILE A 69 11.05 16.32 4.92
C ILE A 69 11.37 15.15 4.00
N PRO A 70 12.09 14.12 4.48
CA PRO A 70 12.38 12.95 3.68
C PRO A 70 11.09 12.19 3.35
N GLY A 71 10.86 11.95 2.05
CA GLY A 71 9.93 10.93 1.60
C GLY A 71 10.57 9.55 1.77
N VAL A 72 9.88 8.65 2.46
CA VAL A 72 10.37 7.29 2.79
C VAL A 72 9.36 6.23 2.40
N ASP A 73 9.80 4.97 2.37
CA ASP A 73 8.95 3.83 2.08
C ASP A 73 7.77 3.73 3.07
N CYS A 74 6.60 3.35 2.56
CA CYS A 74 5.37 3.15 3.35
C CYS A 74 5.57 2.21 4.55
N ALA A 75 6.48 1.23 4.44
CA ALA A 75 6.82 0.29 5.50
C ALA A 75 7.37 0.97 6.76
N VAL A 76 7.85 2.22 6.64
CA VAL A 76 8.21 3.05 7.79
C VAL A 76 7.06 3.15 8.79
N SER A 77 5.83 3.29 8.31
CA SER A 77 4.63 3.38 9.15
C SER A 77 4.40 2.13 10.01
N TYR A 78 4.92 0.96 9.61
CA TYR A 78 4.70 -0.31 10.32
C TYR A 78 5.47 -0.36 11.63
N GLY A 79 6.58 0.39 11.73
CA GLY A 79 7.31 0.57 12.96
C GLY A 79 6.49 1.34 14.01
N PHE A 80 5.61 2.25 13.59
CA PHE A 80 4.94 3.20 14.50
C PHE A 80 3.43 2.93 14.66
N GLY A 81 2.83 2.14 13.77
CA GLY A 81 1.44 1.69 13.85
C GLY A 81 1.19 0.63 14.92
N SER A 82 -0.08 0.27 15.11
CA SER A 82 -0.42 -0.89 15.94
C SER A 82 0.21 -2.15 15.34
N PRO A 83 0.91 -2.99 16.13
CA PRO A 83 1.53 -4.21 15.63
C PRO A 83 0.55 -5.15 14.91
N ASN A 84 -0.72 -5.12 15.30
CA ASN A 84 -1.77 -5.95 14.71
C ASN A 84 -2.39 -5.36 13.44
N ALA A 85 -2.22 -4.06 13.17
CA ALA A 85 -2.85 -3.42 12.01
C ALA A 85 -2.30 -3.97 10.68
N VAL A 86 -0.99 -4.22 10.61
CA VAL A 86 -0.32 -4.75 9.42
C VAL A 86 -0.86 -6.13 9.00
N PRO A 87 -0.83 -7.17 9.86
CA PRO A 87 -1.36 -8.48 9.48
C PRO A 87 -2.87 -8.48 9.24
N ILE A 88 -3.64 -7.67 9.98
CA ILE A 88 -5.09 -7.54 9.76
C ILE A 88 -5.37 -6.91 8.39
N GLY A 89 -4.66 -5.84 8.04
CA GLY A 89 -4.76 -5.18 6.75
C GLY A 89 -4.44 -6.12 5.60
N PHE A 90 -3.31 -6.81 5.69
CA PHE A 90 -2.90 -7.83 4.73
C PHE A 90 -3.98 -8.90 4.53
N LEU A 91 -4.49 -9.51 5.61
CA LEU A 91 -5.49 -10.57 5.51
C LEU A 91 -6.79 -10.05 4.90
N SER A 92 -7.28 -8.89 5.36
CA SER A 92 -8.52 -8.31 4.88
C SER A 92 -8.44 -7.89 3.41
N GLY A 93 -7.31 -7.28 3.00
CA GLY A 93 -7.02 -6.95 1.62
C GLY A 93 -6.88 -8.18 0.72
N ALA A 94 -6.18 -9.22 1.19
CA ALA A 94 -6.08 -10.49 0.47
C ALA A 94 -7.46 -11.13 0.22
N VAL A 95 -8.35 -11.12 1.21
CA VAL A 95 -9.73 -11.61 1.04
C VAL A 95 -10.48 -10.78 -0.02
N GLY A 96 -10.34 -9.45 0.01
CA GLY A 96 -10.91 -8.58 -1.02
C GLY A 96 -10.38 -8.90 -2.42
N GLN A 97 -9.06 -9.03 -2.58
CA GLN A 97 -8.45 -9.37 -3.86
C GLN A 97 -8.90 -10.74 -4.37
N PHE A 98 -8.88 -11.78 -3.53
CA PHE A 98 -9.30 -13.12 -3.94
C PHE A 98 -10.78 -13.17 -4.33
N LEU A 99 -11.64 -12.45 -3.62
CA LEU A 99 -13.04 -12.31 -4.00
C LEU A 99 -13.19 -11.64 -5.37
N ALA A 100 -12.48 -10.54 -5.61
CA ALA A 100 -12.53 -9.85 -6.90
C ALA A 100 -11.98 -10.73 -8.04
N ILE A 101 -10.88 -11.46 -7.83
CA ILE A 101 -10.34 -12.41 -8.82
C ILE A 101 -11.37 -13.51 -9.11
N GLY A 102 -12.01 -14.08 -8.08
CA GLY A 102 -13.07 -15.07 -8.26
C GLY A 102 -14.24 -14.52 -9.09
N ILE A 103 -14.66 -13.27 -8.83
CA ILE A 103 -15.68 -12.59 -9.62
C ILE A 103 -15.25 -12.41 -11.08
N LEU A 104 -13.99 -11.99 -11.34
CA LEU A 104 -13.47 -11.85 -12.71
C LEU A 104 -13.47 -13.18 -13.47
N ILE A 105 -13.12 -14.29 -12.80
CA ILE A 105 -13.17 -15.65 -13.38
C ILE A 105 -14.61 -16.03 -13.73
N LEU A 106 -15.54 -15.89 -12.77
CA LEU A 106 -16.95 -16.24 -12.97
C LEU A 106 -17.60 -15.40 -14.09
N ALA A 107 -17.22 -14.12 -14.18
CA ALA A 107 -17.68 -13.21 -15.21
C ALA A 107 -16.99 -13.41 -16.57
N LYS A 108 -16.04 -14.34 -16.69
CA LYS A 108 -15.22 -14.57 -17.91
C LYS A 108 -14.57 -13.28 -18.42
N SER A 109 -14.00 -12.50 -17.50
CA SER A 109 -13.31 -11.26 -17.84
C SER A 109 -12.20 -11.49 -18.87
N PRO A 110 -12.06 -10.63 -19.89
CA PRO A 110 -10.98 -10.73 -20.87
C PRO A 110 -9.59 -10.48 -20.25
N VAL A 111 -9.54 -9.88 -19.05
CA VAL A 111 -8.32 -9.68 -18.28
C VAL A 111 -8.47 -10.34 -16.93
N LEU A 112 -7.56 -11.27 -16.64
CA LEU A 112 -7.43 -11.91 -15.34
C LEU A 112 -6.23 -11.32 -14.60
N VAL A 113 -6.46 -10.86 -13.38
CA VAL A 113 -5.40 -10.31 -12.53
C VAL A 113 -4.87 -11.43 -11.64
N ILE A 114 -3.54 -11.58 -11.61
CA ILE A 114 -2.85 -12.47 -10.67
C ILE A 114 -2.40 -11.62 -9.49
N ALA A 115 -2.80 -12.02 -8.28
CA ALA A 115 -2.46 -11.28 -7.06
C ALA A 115 -0.94 -11.31 -6.81
N GLY A 116 -0.31 -10.15 -6.90
CA GLY A 116 1.08 -9.96 -6.48
C GLY A 116 1.20 -9.75 -4.98
N PHE A 117 2.24 -10.30 -4.34
CA PHE A 117 2.44 -10.13 -2.90
C PHE A 117 2.55 -8.65 -2.50
N VAL A 118 3.21 -7.83 -3.31
CA VAL A 118 3.48 -6.42 -2.96
C VAL A 118 2.18 -5.62 -2.78
N PRO A 119 1.24 -5.55 -3.75
CA PRO A 119 -0.03 -4.85 -3.54
C PRO A 119 -0.92 -5.50 -2.47
N VAL A 120 -0.89 -6.83 -2.34
CA VAL A 120 -1.68 -7.54 -1.32
C VAL A 120 -1.20 -7.17 0.08
N PHE A 121 0.11 -7.14 0.31
CA PHE A 121 0.70 -6.89 1.61
C PHE A 121 0.91 -5.39 1.89
N PHE A 122 1.75 -4.70 1.12
CA PHE A 122 2.23 -3.37 1.49
C PHE A 122 1.15 -2.29 1.44
N ASP A 123 0.38 -2.20 0.36
CA ASP A 123 -0.69 -1.20 0.29
C ASP A 123 -1.74 -1.41 1.36
N ASN A 124 -2.24 -2.64 1.49
CA ASN A 124 -3.31 -2.96 2.43
C ASN A 124 -2.86 -2.86 3.88
N ALA A 125 -1.61 -3.21 4.18
CA ALA A 125 -1.01 -2.97 5.50
C ALA A 125 -0.89 -1.48 5.81
N THR A 126 -0.42 -0.68 4.84
CA THR A 126 -0.29 0.78 5.00
C THR A 126 -1.66 1.42 5.23
N ILE A 127 -2.64 1.11 4.38
CA ILE A 127 -4.03 1.57 4.55
C ILE A 127 -4.56 1.17 5.92
N ALA A 128 -4.32 -0.07 6.37
CA ALA A 128 -4.78 -0.54 7.68
C ALA A 128 -4.12 0.20 8.84
N VAL A 129 -2.82 0.51 8.78
CA VAL A 129 -2.13 1.26 9.84
C VAL A 129 -2.77 2.63 10.05
N TYR A 130 -3.04 3.37 8.97
CA TYR A 130 -3.70 4.67 9.05
C TYR A 130 -5.18 4.56 9.42
N ALA A 131 -5.90 3.59 8.84
CA ALA A 131 -7.30 3.32 9.13
C ALA A 131 -7.51 2.94 10.60
N ASN A 132 -6.64 2.09 11.15
CA ASN A 132 -6.69 1.68 12.54
C ASN A 132 -6.47 2.86 13.49
N ASN A 133 -5.52 3.75 13.16
CA ASN A 133 -5.26 4.93 13.97
C ASN A 133 -6.44 5.91 14.01
N LYS A 134 -7.25 5.98 12.95
CA LYS A 134 -8.39 6.90 12.85
C LYS A 134 -9.74 6.30 13.23
N GLY A 135 -9.96 5.01 12.96
CA GLY A 135 -11.25 4.35 13.09
C GLY A 135 -11.19 2.96 13.76
N GLY A 136 -10.04 2.62 14.37
CA GLY A 136 -9.83 1.37 15.08
C GLY A 136 -9.94 0.13 14.20
N LEU A 137 -10.20 -1.01 14.85
CA LEU A 137 -10.21 -2.33 14.22
C LEU A 137 -11.21 -2.44 13.06
N LYS A 138 -12.40 -1.84 13.19
CA LYS A 138 -13.43 -1.90 12.14
C LYS A 138 -12.95 -1.26 10.85
N ALA A 139 -12.35 -0.07 10.94
CA ALA A 139 -11.78 0.61 9.78
C ALA A 139 -10.58 -0.14 9.20
N ALA A 140 -9.75 -0.73 10.07
CA ALA A 140 -8.59 -1.53 9.68
C ALA A 140 -8.95 -2.83 8.93
N ILE A 141 -10.20 -3.29 9.00
CA ILE A 141 -10.69 -4.44 8.25
C ILE A 141 -11.40 -3.97 6.98
N ILE A 142 -12.37 -3.07 7.11
CA ILE A 142 -13.26 -2.66 6.01
C ILE A 142 -12.48 -1.95 4.90
N LEU A 143 -11.58 -1.00 5.25
CA LEU A 143 -10.89 -0.21 4.24
C LEU A 143 -9.89 -1.04 3.43
N PRO A 144 -9.05 -1.91 4.03
CA PRO A 144 -8.22 -2.82 3.26
C PRO A 144 -9.02 -3.83 2.42
N PHE A 145 -10.18 -4.30 2.89
CA PHE A 145 -11.04 -5.19 2.10
C PHE A 145 -11.54 -4.50 0.83
N ILE A 146 -12.08 -3.29 0.97
CA ILE A 146 -12.49 -2.45 -0.16
C ILE A 146 -11.26 -2.15 -1.04
N SER A 147 -10.11 -1.92 -0.41
CA SER A 147 -8.85 -1.70 -1.10
C SER A 147 -8.51 -2.83 -2.06
N GLY A 148 -8.52 -4.07 -1.56
CA GLY A 148 -8.29 -5.26 -2.37
C GLY A 148 -9.26 -5.41 -3.54
N LEU A 149 -10.55 -5.10 -3.33
CA LEU A 149 -11.54 -5.13 -4.41
C LEU A 149 -11.18 -4.14 -5.53
N CYS A 150 -10.95 -2.87 -5.21
CA CYS A 150 -10.67 -1.88 -6.26
C CYS A 150 -9.26 -2.05 -6.85
N GLN A 151 -8.27 -2.56 -6.11
CA GLN A 151 -6.97 -2.92 -6.66
C GLN A 151 -7.13 -3.89 -7.82
N VAL A 152 -7.91 -4.96 -7.66
CA VAL A 152 -8.11 -5.97 -8.71
C VAL A 152 -8.98 -5.45 -9.84
N PHE A 153 -10.17 -4.93 -9.54
CA PHE A 153 -11.09 -4.44 -10.58
C PHE A 153 -10.52 -3.25 -11.35
N GLY A 154 -9.93 -2.30 -10.63
CA GLY A 154 -9.29 -1.12 -11.20
C GLY A 154 -8.12 -1.50 -12.10
N SER A 155 -7.25 -2.42 -11.65
CA SER A 155 -6.13 -2.92 -12.45
C SER A 155 -6.59 -3.67 -13.70
N ALA A 156 -7.60 -4.54 -13.59
CA ALA A 156 -8.16 -5.25 -14.74
C ALA A 156 -8.71 -4.26 -15.78
N PHE A 157 -9.49 -3.28 -15.32
CA PHE A 157 -10.09 -2.25 -16.16
C PHE A 157 -9.04 -1.40 -16.88
N ILE A 158 -8.11 -0.81 -16.12
CA ILE A 158 -7.11 0.09 -16.70
C ILE A 158 -6.17 -0.67 -17.62
N ALA A 159 -5.71 -1.87 -17.22
CA ALA A 159 -4.78 -2.67 -18.02
C ALA A 159 -5.41 -3.12 -19.33
N TYR A 160 -6.68 -3.49 -19.33
CA TYR A 160 -7.42 -3.77 -20.56
C TYR A 160 -7.49 -2.53 -21.45
N TRP A 161 -7.92 -1.40 -20.89
CA TRP A 161 -8.26 -0.20 -21.64
C TRP A 161 -7.06 0.52 -22.25
N VAL A 162 -5.88 0.46 -21.60
CA VAL A 162 -4.63 1.00 -22.16
C VAL A 162 -3.81 -0.05 -22.93
N GLY A 163 -4.30 -1.29 -23.01
CA GLY A 163 -3.61 -2.38 -23.71
C GLY A 163 -2.43 -3.01 -22.94
N MET A 164 -2.16 -2.58 -21.70
CA MET A 164 -1.10 -3.15 -20.84
C MET A 164 -1.33 -4.63 -20.53
N ALA A 165 -2.58 -5.10 -20.57
CA ALA A 165 -2.91 -6.51 -20.38
C ALA A 165 -2.16 -7.44 -21.36
N SER A 166 -1.89 -6.98 -22.59
CA SER A 166 -1.12 -7.75 -23.59
C SER A 166 0.37 -7.90 -23.24
N TYR A 167 0.89 -7.02 -22.38
CA TYR A 167 2.28 -7.02 -21.92
C TYR A 167 2.45 -7.76 -20.59
N GLY A 168 1.39 -8.32 -20.02
CA GLY A 168 1.44 -9.21 -18.86
C GLY A 168 1.65 -8.54 -17.50
N GLY A 169 1.58 -7.20 -17.40
CA GLY A 169 1.85 -6.51 -16.13
C GLY A 169 1.16 -5.15 -15.97
N TYR A 170 0.68 -4.89 -14.76
CA TYR A 170 0.24 -3.59 -14.26
C TYR A 170 0.68 -3.45 -12.79
N LEU A 171 0.94 -2.23 -12.30
CA LEU A 171 1.53 -2.02 -10.97
C LEU A 171 0.65 -2.58 -9.84
N GLY A 172 -0.68 -2.54 -9.98
CA GLY A 172 -1.61 -3.17 -9.04
C GLY A 172 -1.80 -2.43 -7.71
N MET A 173 -0.98 -1.41 -7.43
CA MET A 173 -1.10 -0.60 -6.22
C MET A 173 -2.36 0.28 -6.25
N TRP A 174 -2.88 0.65 -5.08
CA TRP A 174 -4.15 1.36 -4.90
C TRP A 174 -4.23 2.65 -5.72
N ASP A 175 -3.22 3.52 -5.60
CA ASP A 175 -3.19 4.78 -6.35
C ASP A 175 -3.17 4.55 -7.85
N TRP A 176 -2.49 3.50 -8.31
CA TRP A 176 -2.44 3.12 -9.72
C TRP A 176 -3.74 2.49 -10.21
N ALA A 177 -4.42 1.73 -9.35
CA ALA A 177 -5.67 1.06 -9.70
C ALA A 177 -6.91 1.97 -9.58
N VAL A 178 -6.85 3.05 -8.78
CA VAL A 178 -8.03 3.87 -8.44
C VAL A 178 -7.88 5.33 -8.82
N VAL A 179 -6.72 5.95 -8.54
CA VAL A 179 -6.51 7.39 -8.75
C VAL A 179 -5.98 7.67 -10.16
N TRP A 180 -4.93 6.94 -10.57
CA TRP A 180 -4.27 7.08 -11.85
C TRP A 180 -5.17 6.83 -13.08
N PRO A 181 -6.18 5.92 -13.05
CA PRO A 181 -7.08 5.72 -14.18
C PRO A 181 -7.82 6.99 -14.57
N ALA A 182 -8.24 7.82 -13.61
CA ALA A 182 -8.90 9.09 -13.89
C ALA A 182 -7.98 10.06 -14.65
N MET A 183 -6.70 10.13 -14.26
CA MET A 183 -5.70 10.93 -14.97
C MET A 183 -5.42 10.37 -16.37
N THR A 184 -5.40 9.04 -16.49
CA THR A 184 -5.18 8.36 -17.78
C THR A 184 -6.30 8.66 -18.78
N VAL A 185 -7.55 8.78 -18.32
CA VAL A 185 -8.69 9.23 -19.14
C VAL A 185 -8.44 10.61 -19.73
N VAL A 186 -8.04 11.58 -18.89
CA VAL A 186 -7.75 12.95 -19.33
C VAL A 186 -6.62 12.98 -20.36
N MET A 187 -5.54 12.26 -20.10
CA MET A 187 -4.38 12.20 -21.00
C MET A 187 -4.72 11.52 -22.34
N LYS A 188 -5.53 10.46 -22.36
CA LYS A 188 -5.86 9.73 -23.59
C LYS A 188 -6.72 10.56 -24.54
N TYR A 189 -7.72 11.29 -24.03
CA TYR A 189 -8.66 12.03 -24.88
C TYR A 189 -8.18 13.43 -25.27
N LEU A 190 -7.36 14.08 -24.44
CA LEU A 190 -6.86 15.44 -24.69
C LEU A 190 -5.40 15.46 -25.17
N GLY A 191 -4.76 14.29 -25.33
CA GLY A 191 -3.38 14.17 -25.78
C GLY A 191 -2.41 15.00 -24.93
N TYR A 192 -1.54 15.76 -25.59
CA TYR A 192 -0.56 16.64 -24.93
C TYR A 192 -1.20 17.70 -24.03
N ILE A 193 -2.39 18.21 -24.38
CA ILE A 193 -3.13 19.17 -23.54
C ILE A 193 -3.58 18.49 -22.25
N GLY A 194 -4.03 17.23 -22.34
CA GLY A 194 -4.40 16.42 -21.17
C GLY A 194 -3.24 16.20 -20.21
N ILE A 195 -2.04 15.93 -20.75
CA ILE A 195 -0.81 15.80 -19.95
C ILE A 195 -0.52 17.12 -19.22
N ALA A 196 -0.57 18.26 -19.92
CA ALA A 196 -0.36 19.56 -19.31
C ALA A 196 -1.36 19.85 -18.19
N ILE A 197 -2.64 19.52 -18.39
CA ILE A 197 -3.69 19.67 -17.36
C ILE A 197 -3.37 18.82 -16.13
N VAL A 198 -3.01 17.54 -16.30
CA VAL A 198 -2.67 16.65 -15.18
C VAL A 198 -1.47 17.18 -14.41
N VAL A 199 -0.41 17.63 -15.09
CA VAL A 199 0.78 18.22 -14.45
C VAL A 199 0.42 19.47 -13.65
N VAL A 200 -0.34 20.39 -14.25
CA VAL A 200 -0.77 21.62 -13.57
C VAL A 200 -1.66 21.30 -12.36
N ALA A 201 -2.57 20.34 -12.49
CA ALA A 201 -3.44 19.91 -11.39
C ALA A 201 -2.64 19.33 -10.22
N LEU A 202 -1.67 18.44 -10.51
CA LEU A 202 -0.80 17.85 -9.48
C LEU A 202 0.07 18.91 -8.78
N LEU A 203 0.63 19.87 -9.55
CA LEU A 203 1.39 20.98 -8.99
C LEU A 203 0.51 21.96 -8.19
N ALA A 204 -0.76 22.10 -8.53
CA ALA A 204 -1.69 22.98 -7.82
C ALA A 204 -2.03 22.45 -6.41
N ILE A 205 -2.04 21.14 -6.19
CA ILE A 205 -2.38 20.52 -4.88
C ILE A 205 -1.55 21.11 -3.73
N PRO A 206 -0.20 21.04 -3.74
CA PRO A 206 0.61 21.59 -2.65
C PRO A 206 0.46 23.12 -2.52
N GLN A 207 0.28 23.83 -3.64
CA GLN A 207 0.08 25.29 -3.62
C GLN A 207 -1.24 25.69 -2.94
N ILE A 208 -2.30 24.92 -3.18
CA ILE A 208 -3.61 25.12 -2.55
C ILE A 208 -3.54 24.77 -1.06
N GLN A 209 -2.87 23.67 -0.70
CA GLN A 209 -2.67 23.28 0.71
C GLN A 209 -1.91 24.37 1.48
N TYR A 210 -0.81 24.86 0.90
CA TYR A 210 -0.04 25.96 1.49
C TYR A 210 -0.86 27.24 1.64
N ARG A 211 -1.63 27.64 0.60
CA ARG A 211 -2.48 28.84 0.66
C ARG A 211 -3.56 28.76 1.72
N LYS A 212 -4.14 27.58 1.95
CA LYS A 212 -5.21 27.37 2.95
C LYS A 212 -4.68 27.36 4.39
N GLU A 213 -3.41 27.03 4.59
CA GLU A 213 -2.84 26.79 5.92
C GLU A 213 -1.43 27.35 6.08
N LYS A 214 -1.15 28.58 5.62
CA LYS A 214 0.21 29.13 5.58
C LYS A 214 1.00 29.00 6.89
N GLU A 215 0.34 29.29 8.02
CA GLU A 215 0.95 29.24 9.35
C GLU A 215 1.13 27.81 9.86
N GLY A 216 0.18 26.91 9.56
CA GLY A 216 0.23 25.52 10.00
C GLY A 216 1.02 24.59 9.05
N TYR A 217 1.29 25.03 7.82
CA TYR A 217 1.78 24.16 6.74
C TYR A 217 3.18 23.61 7.03
N PHE A 218 4.10 24.46 7.48
CA PHE A 218 5.43 24.03 7.91
C PHE A 218 5.47 23.66 9.39
N LEU A 219 4.58 24.25 10.20
CA LEU A 219 4.48 23.92 11.62
C LEU A 219 4.14 22.44 11.85
N MET A 220 3.30 21.83 10.99
CA MET A 220 2.92 20.42 11.14
C MET A 220 4.12 19.45 11.07
N THR A 221 5.24 19.91 10.52
CA THR A 221 6.42 19.10 10.24
C THR A 221 7.62 19.49 11.09
N GLU A 222 7.71 20.76 11.48
CA GLU A 222 8.74 21.29 12.37
C GLU A 222 8.41 21.07 13.85
N ASP A 223 7.16 21.34 14.26
CA ASP A 223 6.67 21.16 15.63
C ASP A 223 5.21 20.71 15.62
N TYR A 224 5.05 19.39 15.64
CA TYR A 224 3.73 18.77 15.58
C TYR A 224 2.87 19.10 16.82
N GLU A 225 3.46 19.33 17.99
CA GLU A 225 2.70 19.68 19.20
C GLU A 225 2.21 21.12 19.15
N ALA A 226 3.05 22.06 18.69
CA ALA A 226 2.60 23.42 18.41
C ALA A 226 1.51 23.44 17.32
N TYR A 227 1.64 22.60 16.29
CA TYR A 227 0.61 22.45 15.25
C TYR A 227 -0.72 21.93 15.80
N LYS A 228 -0.71 20.93 16.70
CA LYS A 228 -1.94 20.47 17.38
C LYS A 228 -2.60 21.59 18.16
N GLN A 229 -1.82 22.40 18.89
CA GLN A 229 -2.37 23.53 19.65
C GLN A 229 -2.94 24.61 18.72
N TYR A 230 -2.26 24.90 17.61
CA TYR A 230 -2.77 25.80 16.57
C TYR A 230 -4.11 25.31 16.01
N LYS A 231 -4.21 24.02 15.66
CA LYS A 231 -5.44 23.40 15.16
C LYS A 231 -6.56 23.35 16.18
N GLY A 232 -6.26 23.10 17.45
CA GLY A 232 -7.27 23.05 18.52
C GLY A 232 -7.84 24.42 18.90
N LYS A 233 -7.19 25.52 18.52
CA LYS A 233 -7.67 26.91 18.70
C LYS A 233 -8.54 27.41 17.54
N LYS A 234 -8.61 26.67 16.45
CA LYS A 234 -9.28 27.04 15.19
C LYS A 234 -10.60 26.29 15.06
#